data_AF-A0A820LT66-F1
#
_entry.id   AF-A0A820LT66-F1
#
_cell.length_a   1.000
_cell.length_b   1.000
_cell.length_c   1.000
_cell.angle_alpha   90.00
_cell.angle_beta   90.00
_cell.angle_gamma   90.00
#
_symmetry.space_group_name_H-M   'P 1'
#
loop_
_entity.id
_entity.type
_entity.pdbx_description
1 polymer ?
#
loop_
_entity_poly.entity_id
_entity_poly.type
_entity_poly.pdbx_seq_one_letter_code
_entity_poly.pdbx_strand_id
1 'polypeptide(L)' 'MGVTPLADNNKSDHYYYQILVFTGQRTNAGTDSKVYFVLSGDKDQTQIRLFSDPHRKIFQRGGINSFIIAVPK' A
#
# COMPACT_ATOMS: atom_id res chain seq x y z
N MET A 1 15.83 -2.62 0.40
CA MET A 1 14.46 -2.54 0.97
C MET A 1 14.10 -1.07 1.03
N GLY A 2 13.08 -0.64 0.29
CA GLY A 2 12.65 0.75 0.24
C GLY A 2 11.15 0.87 0.48
N VAL A 3 10.72 2.04 0.95
CA VAL A 3 9.31 2.40 1.08
C VAL A 3 8.84 3.06 -0.21
N THR A 4 7.63 2.72 -0.67
CA THR A 4 7.05 3.26 -1.90
C THR A 4 5.92 4.22 -1.60
N PRO A 5 6.04 5.51 -1.92
CA PRO A 5 4.90 6.42 -1.89
C PRO A 5 3.84 5.97 -2.90
N LEU A 6 2.57 5.95 -2.50
CA LEU A 6 1.48 5.65 -3.44
C LEU A 6 1.39 6.73 -4.52
N ALA A 7 1.11 6.28 -5.75
CA ALA A 7 1.09 7.14 -6.95
C ALA A 7 0.06 8.28 -6.88
N ASP A 8 -1.00 8.09 -6.09
CA ASP A 8 -2.11 9.03 -5.91
C ASP A 8 -1.98 9.88 -4.63
N ASN A 9 -0.82 9.86 -3.96
CA ASN A 9 -0.57 10.77 -2.83
C ASN A 9 -0.57 12.23 -3.30
N ASN A 10 -1.28 13.07 -2.56
CA ASN A 10 -1.25 14.51 -2.77
C ASN A 10 -0.16 15.15 -1.87
N LYS A 11 0.62 16.08 -2.44
CA LYS A 11 1.69 16.79 -1.71
C LYS A 11 1.16 17.75 -0.65
N SER A 12 -0.11 18.18 -0.75
CA SER A 12 -0.76 19.04 0.25
C SER A 12 -1.26 18.26 1.47
N ASP A 13 -1.25 16.93 1.42
CA ASP A 13 -1.70 16.11 2.52
C ASP A 13 -0.64 16.04 3.62
N HIS A 14 -1.07 16.10 4.88
CA HIS A 14 -0.18 16.26 6.04
C HIS A 14 -0.16 15.04 6.97
N TYR A 15 -1.07 14.08 6.78
CA TYR A 15 -1.10 12.86 7.57
C TYR A 15 -0.56 11.71 6.76
N TYR A 16 0.45 11.02 7.30
CA TYR A 16 1.12 9.92 6.64
C TYR A 16 0.95 8.64 7.43
N TYR A 17 0.55 7.56 6.75
CA TYR A 17 0.57 6.22 7.30
C TYR A 17 1.56 5.36 6.53
N GLN A 18 2.31 4.54 7.26
CA GLN A 18 3.10 3.47 6.66
C GLN A 18 2.30 2.18 6.71
N ILE A 19 2.06 1.58 5.55
CA ILE A 19 1.39 0.28 5.42
C ILE A 19 2.44 -0.76 5.07
N LEU A 20 2.61 -1.75 5.94
CA LEU A 20 3.42 -2.94 5.65
C LEU A 20 2.51 -4.11 5.27
N VAL A 21 2.79 -4.70 4.12
CA VAL A 21 2.10 -5.91 3.66
C VAL A 21 3.10 -7.08 3.70
N PHE A 22 2.75 -8.09 4.49
CA PHE A 22 3.51 -9.34 4.59
C PHE A 22 2.77 -10.42 3.81
N THR A 23 3.34 -10.85 2.70
CA THR A 23 2.78 -11.96 1.91
C THR A 23 3.26 -13.29 2.50
N GLY A 24 2.33 -14.24 2.67
CA GLY A 24 2.60 -15.52 3.30
C GLY A 24 3.69 -16.35 2.60
N GLN A 25 4.21 -17.35 3.33
CA GLN A 25 5.28 -18.24 2.87
C GLN A 25 4.78 -19.52 2.19
N ARG A 26 3.48 -19.78 2.19
CA ARG A 26 2.90 -20.98 1.56
C ARG A 26 3.09 -20.93 0.04
N THR A 27 3.13 -22.11 -0.59
CA THR A 27 3.12 -22.23 -2.06
C THR A 27 1.91 -21.47 -2.62
N ASN A 28 2.11 -20.71 -3.69
CA ASN A 28 1.10 -19.87 -4.35
C ASN A 28 0.50 -18.75 -3.47
N ALA A 29 1.18 -18.32 -2.41
CA ALA A 29 0.73 -17.19 -1.60
C ALA A 29 0.94 -15.81 -2.28
N GLY A 30 1.78 -15.74 -3.32
CA GLY A 30 1.99 -14.51 -4.08
C GLY A 30 0.90 -14.26 -5.13
N THR A 31 0.78 -13.01 -5.59
CA THR A 31 -0.18 -12.62 -6.64
C THR A 31 0.39 -11.53 -7.54
N ASP A 32 0.01 -11.57 -8.82
CA ASP A 32 0.24 -10.48 -9.80
C ASP A 32 -1.04 -9.65 -10.04
N SER A 33 -2.10 -9.89 -9.25
CA SER A 33 -3.34 -9.10 -9.31
C SER A 33 -3.15 -7.69 -8.77
N LYS A 34 -4.01 -6.76 -9.20
CA LYS A 34 -4.09 -5.43 -8.59
C LYS A 34 -4.78 -5.53 -7.23
N VAL A 35 -4.11 -5.09 -6.18
CA VAL A 35 -4.64 -5.09 -4.81
C VAL A 35 -5.00 -3.67 -4.41
N TYR A 36 -6.26 -3.50 -4.02
CA TYR A 36 -6.82 -2.22 -3.60
C TYR A 36 -7.19 -2.25 -2.12
N PHE A 37 -7.25 -1.07 -1.49
CA PHE A 37 -7.66 -0.94 -0.11
C PHE A 37 -8.40 0.38 0.14
N VAL A 38 -9.10 0.44 1.28
CA VAL A 38 -9.69 1.65 1.87
C VAL A 38 -9.22 1.70 3.32
N LEU A 39 -8.74 2.86 3.76
CA LEU A 39 -8.42 3.10 5.17
C LEU A 39 -9.57 3.90 5.78
N SER A 40 -10.25 3.31 6.77
CA SER A 40 -11.37 3.92 7.49
C SER A 40 -10.95 4.30 8.91
N GLY A 41 -11.32 5.50 9.34
CA GLY A 41 -11.23 5.97 10.72
C GLY A 41 -12.60 6.40 11.25
N ASP A 42 -12.63 6.93 12.47
CA ASP A 42 -13.89 7.23 13.17
C ASP A 42 -14.76 8.30 12.48
N LYS A 43 -14.15 9.19 11.70
CA LYS A 43 -14.84 10.32 11.04
C LYS A 43 -15.04 10.12 9.55
N ASP A 44 -14.05 9.52 8.89
CA ASP A 44 -13.97 9.44 7.44
C ASP A 44 -13.15 8.23 6.99
N GLN A 45 -13.18 7.97 5.68
CA GLN A 45 -12.36 6.97 5.03
C GLN A 45 -11.70 7.52 3.77
N THR A 46 -10.62 6.88 3.33
CA THR A 46 -10.01 7.18 2.04
C THR A 46 -10.91 6.74 0.88
N GLN A 47 -10.67 7.28 -0.32
CA GLN A 47 -11.12 6.62 -1.54
C GLN A 47 -10.42 5.26 -1.73
N ILE A 48 -10.84 4.48 -2.72
CA ILE A 48 -10.17 3.24 -3.10
C ILE A 48 -8.75 3.57 -3.57
N ARG A 49 -7.75 3.06 -2.85
CA ARG A 49 -6.33 3.26 -3.15
C ARG A 49 -5.74 1.99 -3.76
N LEU A 50 -4.82 2.14 -4.71
CA LEU A 50 -4.08 1.03 -5.32
C LEU A 50 -2.68 0.93 -4.70
N PHE A 51 -2.30 -0.26 -4.24
CA PHE A 51 -0.89 -0.53 -3.99
C PHE A 51 -0.15 -0.69 -5.31
N SER A 52 0.89 0.12 -5.54
CA SER A 52 1.72 0.05 -6.73
C SER A 52 3.17 0.35 -6.39
N ASP A 53 4.07 -0.26 -7.16
CA ASP A 53 5.50 0.02 -7.14
C ASP A 53 6.03 -0.04 -8.57
N PRO A 54 6.58 1.07 -9.11
CA PRO A 54 7.04 1.11 -10.51
C PRO A 54 8.34 0.33 -10.73
N HIS A 55 9.05 -0.06 -9.68
CA HIS A 55 10.39 -0.64 -9.78
C HIS A 55 10.45 -2.09 -9.28
N ARG A 56 9.46 -2.56 -8.54
CA ARG A 56 9.49 -3.88 -7.89
C ARG A 56 8.18 -4.63 -8.12
N LYS A 57 8.28 -5.96 -8.29
CA LYS A 57 7.13 -6.84 -8.11
C LYS A 57 6.72 -6.83 -6.64
N ILE A 58 5.46 -6.52 -6.38
CA ILE A 58 4.85 -6.51 -5.05
C ILE A 58 4.00 -7.77 -4.85
N PHE A 59 3.66 -8.08 -3.60
CA PHE A 59 2.85 -9.24 -3.20
C PHE A 59 3.39 -10.59 -3.64
N GLN A 60 4.72 -10.71 -3.66
CA GLN A 60 5.39 -11.97 -3.97
C GLN A 60 5.50 -12.84 -2.71
N ARG A 61 5.49 -14.17 -2.85
CA ARG A 61 5.59 -15.12 -1.74
C ARG A 61 6.75 -14.74 -0.80
N GLY A 62 6.45 -14.63 0.49
CA GLY A 62 7.43 -14.25 1.51
C GLY A 62 7.93 -12.81 1.44
N GLY A 63 7.36 -12.00 0.54
CA GLY A 63 7.71 -10.60 0.36
C GLY A 63 7.15 -9.72 1.47
N ILE A 64 7.90 -8.66 1.75
CA ILE A 64 7.47 -7.55 2.60
C ILE A 64 7.49 -6.31 1.74
N ASN A 65 6.33 -5.70 1.53
CA ASN A 65 6.20 -4.44 0.80
C ASN A 65 5.76 -3.34 1.76
N SER A 66 6.42 -2.19 1.69
CA SER A 66 6.11 -1.04 2.54
C SER A 66 5.70 0.13 1.67
N PHE A 67 4.57 0.75 2.01
CA PHE A 67 3.99 1.86 1.29
C PHE A 67 3.76 3.06 2.20
N ILE A 68 3.92 4.28 1.68
CA ILE A 68 3.45 5.50 2.35
C ILE A 68 2.17 5.96 1.67
N ILE A 69 1.12 6.14 2.46
CA ILE A 69 -0.10 6.83 2.07
C ILE A 69 -0.13 8.20 2.73
N ALA A 70 -0.43 9.23 1.96
CA ALA A 70 -0.78 10.56 2.43
C ALA A 70 -2.31 10.72 2.40
N VAL A 71 -2.87 11.35 3.44
CA VAL A 71 -4.30 11.66 3.53
C VAL A 71 -4.53 13.09 4.05
N PRO A 72 -5.66 13.72 3.66
CA PRO A 72 -6.09 15.00 4.21
C PRO A 72 -6.34 14.95 5.72
N LYS A 73 -6.49 16.15 6.32
CA LYS A 73 -6.88 16.30 7.72
C LYS A 73 -8.31 15.87 7.99
#